data_AF-A0AA89NQ92-F1
#
_entry.id   AF-A0AA89NQ92-F1
#
_cell.length_a   1.000
_cell.length_b   1.000
_cell.length_c   1.000
_cell.angle_alpha   90.00
_cell.angle_beta   90.00
_cell.angle_gamma   90.00
#
_symmetry.space_group_name_H-M   'P 1'
#
loop_
_entity.id
_entity.type
_entity.pdbx_description
1 polymer ?
#
loop_
_entity_poly.entity_id
_entity_poly.type
_entity_poly.pdbx_seq_one_letter_code
_entity_poly.pdbx_strand_id
1 'polypeptide(L)'
;MEKKEILKGFRFVNVFDISQTQGKELFDIRKLIREDLKESEHIQSLYKHFLAHLNKNRIEVKEEVLDDPSTKGYYDRAKHLIRINASVENTSLKFKTLIHEYAHAQLHHKESDMQNLPRGHKEAQAEAVAFIVSKYYGLDTEPYSAGYIATWAKDIQLAKQAMKEIQHVAQGIIQEIDELMKERIKELRQIHESSKDQDKNNKNEKDKEMQLQR
;
A
#
# COMPACT_ATOMS: atom_id res chain seq x y z
N MET A 1 40.06 7.34 -16.69
CA MET A 1 39.19 6.60 -15.74
C MET A 1 39.03 5.19 -16.29
N GLU A 2 39.53 4.19 -15.57
CA GLU A 2 39.50 2.79 -15.98
C GLU A 2 38.08 2.22 -15.79
N LYS A 3 37.49 1.66 -16.86
CA LYS A 3 36.18 0.98 -16.77
C LYS A 3 36.37 -0.35 -16.07
N LYS A 4 35.83 -0.48 -14.85
CA LYS A 4 35.84 -1.75 -14.10
C LYS A 4 34.72 -2.64 -14.63
N GLU A 5 35.08 -3.75 -15.27
CA GLU A 5 34.12 -4.76 -15.71
C GLU A 5 33.58 -5.52 -14.48
N ILE A 6 32.25 -5.65 -14.38
CA ILE A 6 31.57 -6.31 -13.27
C ILE A 6 30.67 -7.41 -13.85
N LEU A 7 30.91 -8.66 -13.44
CA LEU A 7 30.06 -9.78 -13.84
C LEU A 7 28.69 -9.66 -13.16
N LYS A 8 27.61 -9.62 -13.94
CA LYS A 8 26.23 -9.61 -13.45
C LYS A 8 25.53 -10.87 -13.94
N GLY A 9 24.85 -11.58 -13.04
CA GLY A 9 24.14 -12.82 -13.36
C GLY A 9 22.88 -12.99 -12.53
N PHE A 10 22.04 -13.96 -12.92
CA PHE A 10 20.84 -14.36 -12.19
C PHE A 10 20.96 -15.82 -11.80
N ARG A 11 20.37 -16.20 -10.66
CA ARG A 11 20.24 -17.60 -10.24
C ARG A 11 18.78 -17.92 -10.03
N PHE A 12 18.37 -19.13 -10.41
CA PHE A 12 17.07 -19.64 -10.01
C PHE A 12 17.09 -19.95 -8.52
N VAL A 13 16.05 -19.50 -7.83
CA VAL A 13 15.80 -19.86 -6.43
C VAL A 13 14.41 -20.45 -6.36
N ASN A 14 14.27 -21.48 -5.53
CA ASN A 14 12.96 -22.05 -5.25
C ASN A 14 12.29 -21.20 -4.18
N VAL A 15 11.05 -20.83 -4.42
CA VAL A 15 10.20 -20.10 -3.47
C VAL A 15 8.97 -20.98 -3.24
N PHE A 16 8.63 -21.22 -1.98
CA PHE A 16 7.46 -21.98 -1.59
C PHE A 16 6.47 -21.03 -0.95
N ASP A 17 5.20 -21.17 -1.28
CA ASP A 17 4.14 -20.49 -0.56
C ASP A 17 4.05 -21.05 0.88
N ILE A 18 3.62 -20.23 1.84
CA ILE A 18 3.46 -20.66 3.23
C ILE A 18 2.50 -21.87 3.32
N SER A 19 1.45 -21.90 2.49
CA SER A 19 0.52 -23.04 2.39
C SER A 19 1.17 -24.36 1.95
N GLN A 20 2.36 -24.30 1.34
CA GLN A 20 3.14 -25.47 0.93
C GLN A 20 4.11 -25.94 2.02
N THR A 21 4.11 -25.29 3.18
CA THR A 21 4.99 -25.62 4.31
C THR A 21 4.19 -26.25 5.45
N GLN A 22 4.82 -27.15 6.21
CA GLN A 22 4.27 -27.72 7.43
C GLN A 22 5.02 -27.12 8.63
N GLY A 23 4.31 -26.71 9.68
CA GLY A 23 4.93 -26.13 10.86
C GLY A 23 4.00 -25.26 11.67
N LYS A 24 4.54 -24.61 12.71
CA LYS A 24 3.79 -23.62 13.51
C LYS A 24 3.42 -22.44 12.62
N GLU A 25 2.15 -22.06 12.65
CA GLU A 25 1.67 -20.89 11.91
C GLU A 25 2.48 -19.64 12.30
N LEU A 26 3.00 -18.96 11.28
CA LEU A 26 3.73 -17.71 11.47
C LEU A 26 2.73 -16.60 11.79
N PHE A 27 3.11 -15.74 12.74
CA PHE A 27 2.32 -14.57 13.04
C PHE A 27 2.34 -13.60 11.86
N ASP A 28 1.20 -13.42 11.20
CA ASP A 28 1.06 -12.46 10.10
C ASP A 28 0.47 -11.14 10.60
N ILE A 29 1.34 -10.20 10.97
CA ILE A 29 0.93 -8.86 11.39
C ILE A 29 0.11 -8.14 10.31
N ARG A 30 0.33 -8.46 9.03
CA ARG A 30 -0.37 -7.81 7.92
C ARG A 30 -1.82 -8.24 7.86
N LYS A 31 -2.14 -9.47 8.28
CA LYS A 31 -3.52 -9.92 8.41
C LYS A 31 -4.26 -9.04 9.42
N LEU A 32 -3.67 -8.80 10.59
CA LEU A 32 -4.27 -7.92 11.60
C LEU A 32 -4.47 -6.49 11.08
N ILE A 33 -3.47 -5.91 10.41
CA ILE A 33 -3.60 -4.57 9.81
C ILE A 33 -4.76 -4.53 8.81
N ARG A 34 -4.87 -5.55 7.94
CA ARG A 34 -5.97 -5.62 6.95
C ARG A 34 -7.34 -5.79 7.59
N GLU A 35 -7.42 -6.53 8.69
CA GLU A 35 -8.66 -6.68 9.46
C GLU A 35 -9.02 -5.37 10.18
N ASP A 36 -8.02 -4.72 10.76
CA ASP A 36 -8.15 -3.44 11.46
C ASP A 36 -8.67 -2.31 10.55
N LEU A 37 -8.16 -2.25 9.31
CA LEU A 37 -8.53 -1.23 8.33
C LEU A 37 -9.88 -1.48 7.63
N LYS A 38 -10.57 -2.61 7.91
CA LYS A 38 -11.97 -2.78 7.50
C LYS A 38 -12.92 -1.90 8.31
N GLU A 39 -12.51 -1.53 9.53
CA GLU A 39 -13.27 -0.63 10.37
C GLU A 39 -13.20 0.80 9.82
N SER A 40 -14.37 1.39 9.56
CA SER A 40 -14.49 2.69 8.90
C SER A 40 -13.73 3.81 9.63
N GLU A 41 -13.70 3.77 10.96
CA GLU A 41 -12.99 4.77 11.76
C GLU A 41 -11.47 4.70 11.61
N HIS A 42 -10.89 3.50 11.56
CA HIS A 42 -9.43 3.34 11.44
C HIS A 42 -8.93 3.75 10.07
N ILE A 43 -9.65 3.38 9.00
CA ILE A 43 -9.30 3.82 7.65
C ILE A 43 -9.45 5.35 7.49
N GLN A 44 -10.48 5.95 8.09
CA GLN A 44 -10.65 7.40 8.12
C GLN A 44 -9.53 8.10 8.88
N SER A 45 -9.13 7.57 10.03
CA SER A 45 -8.02 8.10 10.82
C SER A 45 -6.71 8.02 10.04
N LEU A 46 -6.40 6.87 9.45
CA LEU A 46 -5.18 6.67 8.66
C LEU A 46 -5.13 7.61 7.46
N TYR A 47 -6.23 7.71 6.71
CA TYR A 47 -6.34 8.63 5.58
C TYR A 47 -6.08 10.09 5.99
N LYS A 48 -6.68 10.56 7.10
CA LYS A 48 -6.44 11.91 7.64
C LYS A 48 -4.99 12.10 8.09
N HIS A 49 -4.40 11.12 8.76
CA HIS A 49 -2.99 11.18 9.18
C HIS A 49 -2.04 11.24 7.99
N PHE A 50 -2.31 10.46 6.94
CA PHE A 50 -1.49 10.49 5.73
C PHE A 50 -1.62 11.84 4.99
N LEU A 51 -2.84 12.36 4.84
CA LEU A 51 -3.07 13.70 4.28
C LEU A 51 -2.33 14.78 5.06
N ALA A 52 -2.38 14.74 6.40
CA ALA A 52 -1.68 15.69 7.25
C ALA A 52 -0.15 15.56 7.13
N HIS A 53 0.36 14.32 7.07
CA HIS A 53 1.78 14.03 6.88
C HIS A 53 2.31 14.61 5.56
N LEU A 54 1.56 14.47 4.46
CA LEU A 54 1.92 15.04 3.16
C LEU A 54 1.95 16.58 3.19
N ASN A 55 0.92 17.21 3.78
CA ASN A 55 0.85 18.66 3.92
C ASN A 55 1.99 19.26 4.75
N LYS A 56 2.47 18.54 5.76
CA LYS A 56 3.50 19.05 6.66
C LYS A 56 4.86 19.22 5.97
N ASN A 57 5.19 18.36 5.01
CA ASN A 57 6.59 18.15 4.62
C ASN A 57 6.86 18.09 3.12
N ARG A 58 5.85 18.03 2.24
CA ARG A 58 6.09 17.66 0.83
C ARG A 58 5.22 18.39 -0.17
N ILE A 59 3.90 18.32 0.00
CA ILE A 59 2.95 18.72 -1.03
C ILE A 59 1.65 19.18 -0.38
N GLU A 60 1.06 20.27 -0.90
CA GLU A 60 -0.26 20.70 -0.45
C GLU A 60 -1.31 19.68 -0.90
N VAL A 61 -2.05 19.10 0.05
CA VAL A 61 -3.16 18.18 -0.21
C VAL A 61 -4.42 18.74 0.42
N LYS A 62 -5.48 18.93 -0.38
CA LYS A 62 -6.77 19.42 0.11
C LYS A 62 -7.92 18.55 -0.37
N GLU A 63 -8.89 18.35 0.50
CA GLU A 63 -10.21 17.87 0.12
C GLU A 63 -11.11 19.07 -0.18
N GLU A 64 -11.71 19.07 -1.36
CA GLU A 64 -12.69 20.07 -1.78
C GLU A 64 -13.70 19.46 -2.76
N VAL A 65 -14.86 20.08 -2.91
CA VAL A 65 -15.82 19.67 -3.95
C VAL A 65 -15.23 20.09 -5.30
N LEU A 66 -15.03 19.12 -6.19
CA LEU A 66 -14.49 19.39 -7.53
C LEU A 66 -15.61 19.72 -8.52
N ASP A 67 -15.27 20.48 -9.56
CA ASP A 67 -16.23 20.92 -10.60
C ASP A 67 -16.88 19.74 -11.34
N ASP A 68 -16.11 18.68 -11.59
CA ASP A 68 -16.59 17.43 -12.16
C ASP A 68 -16.78 16.37 -11.07
N PRO A 69 -18.04 15.97 -10.76
CA PRO A 69 -18.32 14.95 -9.76
C PRO A 69 -17.72 13.57 -10.08
N SER A 70 -17.42 13.29 -11.35
CA SER A 70 -16.81 12.02 -11.76
C SER A 70 -15.29 11.96 -11.51
N THR A 71 -14.66 13.12 -11.34
CA THR A 71 -13.25 13.22 -10.99
C THR A 71 -13.07 12.96 -9.50
N LYS A 72 -12.34 11.90 -9.15
CA LYS A 72 -12.09 11.51 -7.75
C LYS A 72 -10.99 12.34 -7.09
N GLY A 73 -10.06 12.86 -7.88
CA GLY A 73 -8.92 13.66 -7.46
C GLY A 73 -8.02 14.00 -8.63
N TYR A 74 -7.04 14.86 -8.40
CA TYR A 74 -6.00 15.17 -9.37
C TYR A 74 -4.74 15.73 -8.70
N TYR A 75 -3.60 15.51 -9.35
CA TYR A 75 -2.34 16.19 -9.10
C TYR A 75 -2.12 17.34 -10.10
N ASP A 76 -2.03 18.58 -9.61
CA ASP A 76 -1.63 19.73 -10.41
C ASP A 76 -0.11 19.83 -10.43
N ARG A 77 0.48 19.40 -11.56
CA ARG A 77 1.93 19.44 -11.77
C ARG A 77 2.51 20.85 -11.80
N ALA A 78 1.75 21.85 -12.24
CA ALA A 78 2.24 23.22 -12.36
C ALA A 78 2.35 23.89 -10.99
N LYS A 79 1.38 23.63 -10.11
CA LYS A 79 1.34 24.17 -8.74
C LYS A 79 1.94 23.23 -7.69
N HIS A 80 2.28 22.00 -8.08
CA HIS A 80 2.74 20.94 -7.19
C HIS A 80 1.80 20.75 -6.00
N LEU A 81 0.54 20.42 -6.27
CA LEU A 81 -0.50 20.19 -5.26
C LEU A 81 -1.43 19.04 -5.65
N ILE A 82 -2.10 18.47 -4.66
CA ILE A 82 -3.10 17.42 -4.83
C ILE A 82 -4.46 17.93 -4.35
N ARG A 83 -5.50 17.55 -5.09
CA ARG A 83 -6.90 17.70 -4.68
C ARG A 83 -7.59 16.36 -4.68
N ILE A 84 -8.39 16.12 -3.65
CA ILE A 84 -9.24 14.93 -3.52
C ILE A 84 -10.68 15.41 -3.45
N ASN A 85 -11.56 14.75 -4.19
CA ASN A 85 -12.95 15.14 -4.25
C ASN A 85 -13.68 14.78 -2.94
N ALA A 86 -14.13 15.81 -2.22
CA ALA A 86 -14.85 15.66 -0.96
C ALA A 86 -16.19 14.89 -1.13
N SER A 87 -16.79 14.90 -2.33
CA SER A 87 -18.02 14.18 -2.65
C SER A 87 -17.86 12.66 -2.71
N VAL A 88 -16.63 12.13 -2.72
CA VAL A 88 -16.40 10.68 -2.61
C VAL A 88 -16.60 10.26 -1.15
N GLU A 89 -17.66 9.50 -0.87
CA GLU A 89 -17.97 9.05 0.49
C GLU A 89 -17.07 7.91 0.98
N ASN A 90 -16.65 7.03 0.07
CA ASN A 90 -15.84 5.88 0.42
C ASN A 90 -14.39 6.29 0.72
N THR A 91 -13.99 6.24 2.00
CA THR A 91 -12.65 6.62 2.45
C THR A 91 -11.55 5.74 1.86
N SER A 92 -11.77 4.43 1.68
CA SER A 92 -10.79 3.55 1.02
C SER A 92 -10.53 3.99 -0.42
N LEU A 93 -11.58 4.40 -1.14
CA LEU A 93 -11.48 4.96 -2.49
C LEU A 93 -10.78 6.33 -2.49
N LYS A 94 -11.08 7.21 -1.52
CA LYS A 94 -10.35 8.48 -1.36
C LYS A 94 -8.87 8.24 -1.09
N PHE A 95 -8.54 7.28 -0.25
CA PHE A 95 -7.17 6.97 0.09
C PHE A 95 -6.42 6.35 -1.10
N LYS A 96 -7.02 5.41 -1.83
CA LYS A 96 -6.47 4.92 -3.11
C LYS A 96 -6.19 6.08 -4.07
N THR A 97 -7.15 6.99 -4.22
CA THR A 97 -7.01 8.17 -5.09
C THR A 97 -5.86 9.06 -4.62
N LEU A 98 -5.75 9.34 -3.32
CA LEU A 98 -4.64 10.11 -2.76
C LEU A 98 -3.29 9.46 -3.03
N ILE A 99 -3.18 8.13 -2.89
CA ILE A 99 -1.96 7.40 -3.22
C ILE A 99 -1.64 7.51 -4.72
N HIS A 100 -2.63 7.42 -5.60
CA HIS A 100 -2.48 7.59 -7.04
C HIS A 100 -1.94 8.98 -7.40
N GLU A 101 -2.57 10.04 -6.90
CA GLU A 101 -2.12 11.41 -7.15
C GLU A 101 -0.75 11.68 -6.51
N TYR A 102 -0.46 11.06 -5.37
CA TYR A 102 0.86 11.14 -4.76
C TYR A 102 1.92 10.40 -5.56
N ALA A 103 1.59 9.26 -6.18
CA ALA A 103 2.48 8.57 -7.10
C ALA A 103 2.80 9.44 -8.32
N HIS A 104 1.81 10.17 -8.87
CA HIS A 104 2.05 11.19 -9.90
C HIS A 104 3.00 12.29 -9.41
N ALA A 105 2.85 12.76 -8.18
CA ALA A 105 3.75 13.75 -7.60
C ALA A 105 5.20 13.22 -7.42
N GLN A 106 5.37 11.94 -7.07
CA GLN A 106 6.69 11.32 -6.90
C GLN A 106 7.36 10.98 -8.25
N LEU A 107 6.61 10.51 -9.24
CA LEU A 107 7.15 10.05 -10.51
C LEU A 107 7.18 11.13 -11.59
N HIS A 108 6.24 12.06 -11.59
CA HIS A 108 5.93 12.91 -12.74
C HIS A 108 5.84 14.41 -12.40
N HIS A 109 6.47 14.84 -11.30
CA HIS A 109 6.69 16.25 -11.03
C HIS A 109 7.54 16.95 -12.11
N LYS A 110 7.57 18.28 -12.07
CA LYS A 110 8.13 19.12 -13.13
C LYS A 110 9.64 18.92 -13.35
N GLU A 111 10.37 18.53 -12.32
CA GLU A 111 11.81 18.27 -12.36
C GLU A 111 12.14 16.79 -12.61
N SER A 112 11.13 15.93 -12.73
CA SER A 112 11.34 14.51 -13.00
C SER A 112 11.80 14.28 -14.44
N ASP A 113 12.77 13.39 -14.62
CA ASP A 113 13.19 12.88 -15.93
C ASP A 113 12.05 12.13 -16.65
N MET A 114 11.03 11.69 -15.90
CA MET A 114 9.86 10.98 -16.42
C MET A 114 8.66 11.90 -16.73
N GLN A 115 8.81 13.22 -16.64
CA GLN A 115 7.67 14.16 -16.81
C GLN A 115 7.03 14.12 -18.20
N ASN A 116 7.82 13.77 -19.23
CA ASN A 116 7.45 13.80 -20.65
C ASN A 116 7.06 12.42 -21.20
N LEU A 117 6.94 11.40 -20.34
CA LEU A 117 6.40 10.11 -20.76
C LEU A 117 4.97 10.26 -21.33
N PRO A 118 4.57 9.41 -22.27
CA PRO A 118 3.19 9.38 -22.77
C PRO A 118 2.19 9.28 -21.62
N ARG A 119 1.03 9.95 -21.73
CA ARG A 119 0.02 9.95 -20.67
C ARG A 119 -0.33 8.53 -20.20
N GLY A 120 -0.56 7.60 -21.13
CA GLY A 120 -0.87 6.21 -20.80
C GLY A 120 0.23 5.51 -19.98
N HIS A 121 1.51 5.85 -20.19
CA HIS A 121 2.59 5.35 -19.34
C HIS A 121 2.50 5.90 -17.92
N LYS A 122 2.29 7.22 -17.79
CA LYS A 122 2.21 7.88 -16.48
C LYS A 122 1.06 7.35 -15.63
N GLU A 123 -0.13 7.24 -16.23
CA GLU A 123 -1.29 6.66 -15.54
C GLU A 123 -1.06 5.18 -15.19
N ALA A 124 -0.43 4.40 -16.08
CA ALA A 124 -0.10 3.01 -15.80
C ALA A 124 0.86 2.86 -14.61
N GLN A 125 1.85 3.74 -14.47
CA GLN A 125 2.76 3.73 -13.31
C GLN A 125 2.05 4.16 -12.03
N ALA A 126 1.30 5.27 -12.06
CA ALA A 126 0.57 5.77 -10.90
C ALA A 126 -0.48 4.76 -10.40
N GLU A 127 -1.26 4.15 -11.30
CA GLU A 127 -2.26 3.14 -10.96
C GLU A 127 -1.59 1.87 -10.40
N ALA A 128 -0.45 1.45 -10.96
CA ALA A 128 0.30 0.30 -10.45
C ALA A 128 0.83 0.54 -9.03
N VAL A 129 1.35 1.75 -8.75
CA VAL A 129 1.76 2.14 -7.40
C VAL A 129 0.58 2.13 -6.45
N ALA A 130 -0.53 2.79 -6.80
CA ALA A 130 -1.74 2.82 -5.99
C ALA A 130 -2.26 1.43 -5.69
N PHE A 131 -2.30 0.55 -6.69
CA PHE A 131 -2.70 -0.84 -6.53
C PHE A 131 -1.79 -1.59 -5.54
N ILE A 132 -0.47 -1.53 -5.69
CA ILE A 132 0.46 -2.24 -4.81
C ILE A 132 0.28 -1.78 -3.36
N VAL A 133 0.22 -0.47 -3.12
CA VAL A 133 0.07 0.11 -1.78
C VAL A 133 -1.30 -0.24 -1.19
N SER A 134 -2.40 -0.06 -1.94
CA SER A 134 -3.74 -0.43 -1.48
C SER A 134 -3.84 -1.92 -1.19
N LYS A 135 -3.23 -2.78 -2.01
CA LYS A 135 -3.24 -4.24 -1.81
C LYS A 135 -2.43 -4.65 -0.58
N TYR A 136 -1.32 -3.96 -0.31
CA TYR A 136 -0.51 -4.18 0.87
C TYR A 136 -1.37 -4.01 2.15
N TYR A 137 -2.16 -2.95 2.21
CA TYR A 137 -3.05 -2.62 3.33
C TYR A 137 -4.46 -3.25 3.27
N GLY A 138 -4.80 -3.98 2.20
CA GLY A 138 -6.11 -4.62 2.05
C GLY A 138 -7.27 -3.67 1.75
N LEU A 139 -6.97 -2.49 1.18
CA LEU A 139 -7.94 -1.44 0.85
C LEU A 139 -8.57 -1.61 -0.55
N ASP A 140 -8.17 -2.64 -1.26
CA ASP A 140 -8.53 -2.88 -2.65
C ASP A 140 -9.97 -3.42 -2.77
N THR A 141 -10.84 -2.65 -3.45
CA THR A 141 -12.28 -2.95 -3.60
C THR A 141 -12.65 -3.50 -4.98
N GLU A 142 -11.72 -3.57 -5.94
CA GLU A 142 -12.03 -3.96 -7.33
C GLU A 142 -11.15 -5.10 -7.84
N PRO A 143 -11.66 -5.96 -8.75
CA PRO A 143 -10.86 -6.98 -9.38
C PRO A 143 -9.76 -6.35 -10.26
N TYR A 144 -8.54 -6.82 -10.04
CA TYR A 144 -7.32 -6.46 -10.76
C TYR A 144 -7.50 -6.48 -12.28
N SER A 145 -7.27 -5.34 -12.94
CA SER A 145 -7.04 -5.30 -14.39
C SER A 145 -5.54 -5.11 -14.64
N ALA A 146 -4.88 -6.12 -15.21
CA ALA A 146 -3.44 -6.11 -15.53
C ALA A 146 -3.05 -5.09 -16.63
N GLY A 147 -3.90 -4.11 -16.92
CA GLY A 147 -3.79 -3.21 -18.07
C GLY A 147 -2.49 -2.39 -18.08
N TYR A 148 -1.93 -2.08 -16.91
CA TYR A 148 -0.66 -1.36 -16.83
C TYR A 148 0.53 -2.21 -17.32
N ILE A 149 0.57 -3.52 -17.06
CA ILE A 149 1.64 -4.42 -17.54
C ILE A 149 1.61 -4.53 -19.07
N ALA A 150 0.41 -4.57 -19.65
CA ALA A 150 0.24 -4.62 -21.10
C ALA A 150 0.82 -3.39 -21.82
N THR A 151 0.94 -2.26 -21.11
CA THR A 151 1.53 -1.02 -21.64
C THR A 151 3.01 -1.19 -22.00
N TRP A 152 3.74 -2.07 -21.29
CA TRP A 152 5.18 -2.27 -21.48
C TRP A 152 5.56 -3.63 -22.05
N ALA A 153 4.60 -4.55 -22.21
CA ALA A 153 4.87 -5.95 -22.56
C ALA A 153 5.64 -6.15 -23.89
N LYS A 154 5.65 -5.15 -24.78
CA LYS A 154 6.36 -5.20 -26.07
C LYS A 154 7.85 -4.87 -25.98
N ASP A 155 8.30 -4.27 -24.88
CA ASP A 155 9.70 -3.92 -24.64
C ASP A 155 10.11 -4.34 -23.22
N ILE A 156 10.91 -5.40 -23.14
CA ILE A 156 11.35 -6.00 -21.87
C ILE A 156 12.22 -5.03 -21.05
N GLN A 157 13.02 -4.17 -21.69
CA GLN A 157 13.86 -3.22 -20.96
C GLN A 157 13.01 -2.11 -20.36
N LEU A 158 12.08 -1.58 -21.14
CA LEU A 158 11.10 -0.61 -20.68
C LEU A 158 10.24 -1.18 -19.53
N ALA A 159 9.77 -2.42 -19.66
CA ALA A 159 9.02 -3.09 -18.61
C ALA A 159 9.84 -3.23 -17.32
N LYS A 160 11.11 -3.63 -17.41
CA LYS A 160 12.01 -3.73 -16.25
C LYS A 160 12.24 -2.39 -15.57
N GLN A 161 12.44 -1.34 -16.36
CA GLN A 161 12.65 0.01 -15.85
C GLN A 161 11.39 0.53 -15.14
N ALA A 162 10.23 0.44 -15.80
CA ALA A 162 8.95 0.84 -15.22
C ALA A 162 8.64 0.07 -13.92
N MET A 163 8.88 -1.25 -13.90
CA MET A 163 8.71 -2.06 -12.68
C MET A 163 9.61 -1.59 -11.54
N LYS A 164 10.87 -1.23 -11.83
CA LYS A 164 11.79 -0.72 -10.81
C LYS A 164 11.33 0.62 -10.23
N GLU A 165 10.87 1.52 -11.09
CA GLU A 165 10.32 2.84 -10.69
C GLU A 165 9.07 2.68 -9.82
N ILE A 166 8.13 1.82 -10.26
CA ILE A 166 6.91 1.49 -9.52
C ILE A 166 7.25 0.89 -8.15
N GLN A 167 8.14 -0.10 -8.11
CA GLN A 167 8.54 -0.75 -6.86
C GLN A 167 9.19 0.24 -5.90
N HIS A 168 10.05 1.12 -6.39
CA HIS A 168 10.73 2.11 -5.57
C HIS A 168 9.73 3.07 -4.92
N VAL A 169 8.80 3.64 -5.71
CA VAL A 169 7.82 4.59 -5.18
C VAL A 169 6.80 3.90 -4.27
N ALA A 170 6.29 2.71 -4.64
CA ALA A 170 5.38 1.96 -3.80
C ALA A 170 6.03 1.59 -2.44
N GLN A 171 7.31 1.18 -2.45
CA GLN A 171 8.04 0.88 -1.22
C GLN A 171 8.20 2.13 -0.34
N GLY A 172 8.52 3.29 -0.91
CA GLY A 172 8.62 4.54 -0.18
C GLY A 172 7.30 4.93 0.50
N ILE A 173 6.20 4.87 -0.25
CA ILE A 173 4.85 5.18 0.28
C ILE A 173 4.46 4.19 1.39
N ILE A 174 4.71 2.89 1.21
CA ILE A 174 4.45 1.87 2.25
C ILE A 174 5.26 2.17 3.51
N GLN A 175 6.53 2.52 3.40
CA GLN A 175 7.35 2.84 4.57
C GLN A 175 6.80 4.05 5.33
N GLU A 176 6.33 5.07 4.62
CA GLU A 176 5.74 6.25 5.26
C GLU A 176 4.44 5.93 5.98
N ILE A 177 3.55 5.16 5.34
CA ILE A 177 2.28 4.75 5.95
C ILE A 177 2.53 3.78 7.12
N ASP A 178 3.50 2.87 7.01
CA ASP A 178 3.88 1.96 8.11
C ASP A 178 4.41 2.73 9.33
N GLU A 179 5.17 3.81 9.14
CA GLU A 179 5.59 4.68 10.25
C GLU A 179 4.40 5.40 10.90
N LEU A 180 3.40 5.84 10.12
CA LEU A 180 2.17 6.43 10.67
C LEU A 180 1.32 5.42 11.46
N MET A 181 1.39 4.15 11.09
CA MET A 181 0.66 3.06 11.76
C MET A 181 1.46 2.40 12.88
N LYS A 182 2.70 2.81 13.14
CA LYS A 182 3.64 2.10 14.03
C LYS A 182 3.07 1.83 15.42
N GLU A 183 2.45 2.82 16.06
CA GLU A 183 1.87 2.64 17.39
C GLU A 183 0.63 1.74 17.34
N ARG A 184 -0.24 1.92 16.35
CA ARG A 184 -1.39 1.03 16.12
C ARG A 184 -0.97 -0.42 15.89
N ILE A 185 0.11 -0.64 15.14
CA ILE A 185 0.69 -1.97 14.91
C ILE A 185 1.17 -2.59 16.22
N LYS A 186 1.77 -1.81 17.14
CA LYS A 186 2.15 -2.32 18.46
C LYS A 186 0.93 -2.69 19.29
N GLU A 187 -0.10 -1.86 19.30
CA GLU A 187 -1.37 -2.14 19.99
C GLU A 187 -2.00 -3.44 19.48
N LEU A 188 -2.12 -3.60 18.15
CA LEU A 188 -2.65 -4.81 17.52
C LEU A 188 -1.87 -6.07 17.93
N ARG A 189 -0.54 -5.98 18.05
CA ARG A 189 0.29 -7.09 18.55
C ARG A 189 -0.03 -7.45 19.99
N GLN A 190 -0.10 -6.44 20.87
CA GLN A 190 -0.38 -6.65 22.29
C GLN A 190 -1.78 -7.24 22.52
N ILE A 191 -2.78 -6.77 21.78
CA ILE A 191 -4.15 -7.30 21.83
C ILE A 191 -4.14 -8.78 21.43
N HIS A 192 -3.50 -9.11 20.29
CA HIS A 192 -3.44 -10.49 19.79
C HIS A 192 -2.71 -11.46 20.73
N GLU A 193 -1.61 -11.02 21.34
CA GLU A 193 -0.88 -11.82 22.34
C GLU A 193 -1.75 -12.06 23.57
N SER A 194 -2.43 -11.04 24.07
CA SER A 194 -3.32 -11.13 25.22
C SER A 194 -4.52 -12.06 24.98
N SER A 195 -5.13 -11.99 23.79
CA SER A 195 -6.24 -12.87 23.40
C SER A 195 -5.82 -14.35 23.37
N LYS A 196 -4.61 -14.66 22.87
CA LYS A 196 -4.09 -16.04 22.85
C LYS A 196 -3.87 -16.63 24.24
N ASP A 197 -3.47 -15.81 25.20
CA ASP A 197 -3.25 -16.27 26.57
C ASP A 197 -4.57 -16.49 27.32
N GLN A 198 -5.60 -15.66 27.05
CA GLN A 198 -6.95 -15.90 27.56
C GLN A 198 -7.57 -17.19 26.98
N ASP A 199 -7.43 -17.43 25.67
CA ASP A 199 -7.96 -18.65 25.04
C ASP A 199 -7.31 -19.92 25.58
N LYS A 200 -5.99 -19.89 25.87
CA LYS A 200 -5.28 -21.00 26.51
C LYS A 200 -5.75 -21.25 27.94
N ASN A 201 -5.94 -20.19 28.72
CA ASN A 201 -6.40 -20.32 30.11
C ASN A 201 -7.82 -20.88 30.16
N ASN A 202 -8.74 -20.38 29.35
CA ASN A 202 -10.11 -20.88 29.25
C ASN A 202 -10.18 -22.35 28.80
N LYS A 203 -9.28 -22.77 27.89
CA LYS A 203 -9.23 -24.16 27.44
C LYS A 203 -8.69 -25.09 28.53
N ASN A 204 -7.65 -24.67 29.25
CA ASN A 204 -7.10 -25.42 30.38
C ASN A 204 -8.11 -25.55 31.53
N GLU A 205 -8.94 -24.54 31.80
CA GLU A 205 -10.00 -24.61 32.80
C GLU A 205 -11.10 -25.59 32.40
N LYS A 206 -11.59 -25.53 31.15
CA LYS A 206 -12.57 -26.50 30.64
C LYS A 206 -12.06 -27.94 30.67
N ASP A 207 -10.79 -28.15 30.32
CA ASP A 207 -10.19 -29.49 30.35
C ASP A 207 -10.02 -30.02 31.79
N LYS A 208 -9.73 -29.15 32.77
CA LYS A 208 -9.72 -29.51 34.21
C LYS A 208 -11.11 -29.84 34.74
N GLU A 209 -12.12 -29.04 34.41
CA GLU A 209 -13.51 -29.30 34.82
C GLU A 209 -14.03 -30.64 34.26
N MET A 210 -13.66 -30.98 33.02
CA MET A 210 -14.04 -32.25 32.38
C MET A 210 -13.37 -33.47 33.02
N GLN A 211 -12.16 -33.31 33.58
CA GLN A 211 -11.43 -34.36 34.28
C GLN A 211 -11.94 -34.59 35.71
N LEU A 212 -12.49 -33.56 36.37
CA LEU A 212 -13.10 -33.66 37.70
C LEU A 212 -14.50 -34.29 37.71
N GLN A 213 -15.12 -34.44 36.54
CA GLN A 213 -16.45 -35.05 36.35
C GLN A 213 -16.42 -36.54 35.96
N ARG A 214 -15.24 -37.18 35.98
CA ARG A 214 -15.05 -38.64 35.78
C ARG A 214 -14.61 -39.30 37.08
#